data_AF-A0A9P6RXG8-F1
#
_entry.id   AF-A0A9P6RXG8-F1
#
_cell.length_a   1.000
_cell.length_b   1.000
_cell.length_c   1.000
_cell.angle_alpha   90.00
_cell.angle_beta   90.00
_cell.angle_gamma   90.00
#
_symmetry.space_group_name_H-M   'P 1'
#
loop_
_entity.id
_entity.type
_entity.pdbx_description
1 polymer ?
#
loop_
_entity_poly.entity_id
_entity_poly.type
_entity_poly.pdbx_seq_one_letter_code
_entity_poly.pdbx_strand_id
1 'polypeptide(L)'
;MTYFMIFISSSTHIRTAGTGIKPVMKTTASFEDLPYEVQEIIGQYLDQWDLRVCVGVSRVWRIMFHPLLWRRVHIVWRSDTSQSNTPTELKTNGHLIRSLKLECDEIYLHEFYGCCPPSLPSFPSLTSLEYKGLIYHKGGGGCELVDLIMNGGSAAVGGWKSLIFRLNGDHTSDYGFQSGFFDALVQHAAPTLEVLRFEGVLTISSNDINRTLCSAPNLKELRFAYDGVYGTLSCIKAQDIVNSEWICNDLEVFAWPIGAIPRPDITRDNISQFKVLNGGTLEESIHLQHRVYAKLARLTKLRELSL
;
A
#
# COMPACT_ATOMS: atom_id res chain seq x y z
N MET A 1 -18.45 -6.13 11.41
CA MET A 1 -17.17 -6.78 11.76
C MET A 1 -17.41 -8.27 11.66
N THR A 2 -16.93 -8.88 10.57
CA THR A 2 -17.37 -10.22 10.21
C THR A 2 -16.47 -11.23 10.89
N TYR A 3 -16.95 -11.81 12.00
CA TYR A 3 -16.28 -12.91 12.69
C TYR A 3 -15.99 -14.05 11.70
N PHE A 4 -14.74 -14.53 11.69
CA PHE A 4 -14.38 -15.83 11.12
C PHE A 4 -15.08 -16.91 11.94
N MET A 5 -16.22 -17.40 11.45
CA MET A 5 -16.96 -18.54 11.99
C MET A 5 -17.22 -19.49 10.83
N ILE A 6 -16.57 -20.65 10.88
CA ILE A 6 -16.72 -21.72 9.89
C ILE A 6 -17.88 -22.61 10.37
N PHE A 7 -18.99 -22.61 9.65
CA PHE A 7 -20.06 -23.62 9.83
C PHE A 7 -19.90 -24.71 8.77
N ILE A 8 -19.80 -25.97 9.22
CA ILE A 8 -19.77 -27.15 8.34
C ILE A 8 -21.21 -27.67 8.25
N SER A 9 -21.81 -27.60 7.06
CA SER A 9 -23.14 -28.17 6.79
C SER A 9 -23.00 -29.61 6.29
N SER A 10 -23.67 -30.56 6.96
CA SER A 10 -23.72 -31.96 6.56
C SER A 10 -24.89 -32.21 5.60
N SER A 11 -24.58 -32.55 4.35
CA SER A 11 -25.59 -32.89 3.34
C SER A 11 -26.21 -34.27 3.62
N THR A 12 -27.54 -34.30 3.78
CA THR A 12 -28.33 -35.50 4.06
C THR A 12 -28.79 -36.12 2.74
N HIS A 13 -28.35 -37.36 2.45
CA HIS A 13 -28.84 -38.11 1.31
C HIS A 13 -30.25 -38.66 1.56
N ILE A 14 -31.23 -38.14 0.82
CA ILE A 14 -32.59 -38.70 0.77
C ILE A 14 -32.61 -39.80 -0.31
N ARG A 15 -32.94 -41.04 0.11
CA ARG A 15 -33.25 -42.17 -0.79
C ARG A 15 -34.76 -42.24 -1.01
N THR A 16 -35.20 -42.18 -2.27
CA THR A 16 -36.57 -42.52 -2.67
C THR A 16 -36.56 -43.67 -3.66
N ALA A 17 -37.41 -44.68 -3.40
CA ALA A 17 -37.66 -45.82 -4.29
C ALA A 17 -38.99 -45.62 -5.02
N GLY A 18 -39.01 -45.76 -6.36
CA GLY A 18 -40.25 -45.71 -7.13
C GLY A 18 -40.08 -45.62 -8.65
N THR A 19 -40.25 -46.77 -9.32
CA THR A 19 -40.81 -47.02 -10.67
C THR A 19 -40.65 -45.98 -11.81
N GLY A 20 -39.84 -46.34 -12.82
CA GLY A 20 -40.44 -46.80 -14.08
C GLY A 20 -40.65 -45.85 -15.26
N ILE A 21 -40.01 -44.68 -15.35
CA ILE A 21 -39.87 -43.90 -16.60
C ILE A 21 -38.47 -43.29 -16.61
N LYS A 22 -37.59 -43.63 -17.56
CA LYS A 22 -36.25 -43.02 -17.69
C LYS A 22 -36.40 -41.57 -18.18
N PRO A 23 -36.25 -40.55 -17.32
CA PRO A 23 -36.29 -39.17 -17.78
C PRO A 23 -35.00 -38.93 -18.56
N VAL A 24 -35.08 -38.26 -19.71
CA VAL A 24 -33.91 -37.64 -20.33
C VAL A 24 -33.48 -36.54 -19.36
N MET A 25 -32.55 -36.85 -18.46
CA MET A 25 -31.97 -35.88 -17.54
C MET A 25 -31.21 -34.87 -18.38
N LYS A 26 -31.81 -33.68 -18.55
CA LYS A 26 -31.05 -32.50 -18.94
C LYS A 26 -29.99 -32.31 -17.86
N THR A 27 -28.73 -32.50 -18.21
CA THR A 27 -27.60 -32.14 -17.38
C THR A 27 -27.71 -30.65 -17.13
N THR A 28 -28.07 -30.27 -15.91
CA THR A 28 -27.93 -28.88 -15.46
C THR A 28 -26.46 -28.54 -15.53
N ALA A 29 -26.10 -27.54 -16.34
CA ALA A 29 -24.73 -27.06 -16.43
C ALA A 29 -24.23 -26.72 -15.02
N SER A 30 -23.11 -27.33 -14.63
CA SER A 30 -22.42 -27.08 -13.37
C SER A 30 -21.45 -25.92 -13.56
N PHE A 31 -21.16 -25.20 -12.48
CA PHE A 31 -20.08 -24.20 -12.48
C PHE A 31 -18.71 -24.82 -12.81
N GLU A 32 -18.56 -26.11 -12.49
CA GLU A 32 -17.37 -26.92 -12.78
C GLU A 32 -17.18 -27.17 -14.29
N ASP A 33 -18.24 -27.00 -15.08
CA ASP A 33 -18.18 -27.16 -16.54
C ASP A 33 -17.66 -25.88 -17.25
N LEU A 34 -17.46 -24.78 -16.51
CA LEU A 34 -16.89 -23.55 -17.04
C LEU A 34 -15.35 -23.66 -17.19
N PRO A 35 -14.75 -23.03 -18.22
CA PRO A 35 -13.30 -22.89 -18.29
C PRO A 35 -12.73 -22.16 -17.07
N TYR A 36 -11.51 -22.54 -16.67
CA TYR A 36 -10.84 -21.98 -15.49
C TYR A 36 -10.72 -20.45 -15.55
N GLU A 37 -10.46 -19.90 -16.73
CA GLU A 37 -10.34 -18.45 -16.95
C GLU A 37 -11.67 -17.74 -16.65
N VAL A 38 -12.79 -18.33 -17.02
CA VAL A 38 -14.13 -17.78 -16.75
C VAL A 38 -14.41 -17.83 -15.25
N GLN A 39 -14.04 -18.92 -14.59
CA GLN A 39 -14.18 -19.06 -13.14
C GLN A 39 -13.33 -18.03 -12.39
N GLU A 40 -12.08 -17.80 -12.81
CA GLU A 40 -11.21 -16.78 -12.22
C GLU A 40 -11.78 -15.37 -12.44
N ILE A 41 -12.28 -15.07 -13.65
CA ILE A 41 -12.93 -13.81 -13.95
C ILE A 41 -14.12 -13.59 -13.03
N ILE A 42 -15.02 -14.58 -12.89
CA ILE A 42 -16.17 -14.50 -11.99
C ILE A 42 -15.70 -14.23 -10.56
N GLY A 43 -14.71 -14.98 -10.07
CA GLY A 43 -14.19 -14.82 -8.72
C GLY A 43 -13.54 -13.46 -8.45
N GLN A 44 -13.04 -12.75 -9.47
CA GLN A 44 -12.51 -11.38 -9.32
C GLN A 44 -13.59 -10.32 -9.11
N TYR A 45 -14.85 -10.60 -9.48
CA TYR A 45 -15.99 -9.71 -9.26
C TYR A 45 -16.74 -10.00 -7.95
N LEU A 46 -16.43 -11.11 -7.28
CA LEU A 46 -16.99 -11.44 -5.97
C LEU A 46 -16.29 -10.62 -4.88
N ASP A 47 -17.06 -10.15 -3.91
CA ASP A 47 -16.49 -9.53 -2.71
C ASP A 47 -15.98 -10.59 -1.71
N GLN A 48 -15.38 -10.14 -0.61
CA GLN A 48 -14.85 -11.04 0.43
C GLN A 48 -15.93 -11.90 1.10
N TRP A 49 -17.16 -11.40 1.19
CA TRP A 49 -18.27 -12.12 1.78
C TRP A 49 -18.75 -13.24 0.85
N ASP A 50 -18.93 -12.93 -0.43
CA ASP A 50 -19.33 -13.88 -1.46
C ASP A 50 -18.28 -14.99 -1.63
N LEU A 51 -16.99 -14.64 -1.69
CA LEU A 51 -15.90 -15.62 -1.75
C LEU A 51 -15.93 -16.58 -0.56
N ARG A 52 -16.24 -16.08 0.63
CA ARG A 52 -16.38 -16.91 1.84
C ARG A 52 -17.55 -17.88 1.73
N VAL A 53 -18.69 -17.43 1.22
CA VAL A 53 -19.85 -18.31 0.96
C VAL A 53 -19.47 -19.39 -0.05
N CYS A 54 -18.84 -19.01 -1.16
CA CYS A 54 -18.39 -19.93 -2.21
C CYS A 54 -17.46 -21.03 -1.67
N VAL A 55 -16.50 -20.68 -0.80
CA VAL A 55 -15.59 -21.64 -0.15
C VAL A 55 -16.34 -22.67 0.74
N GLY A 56 -17.55 -22.33 1.19
CA GLY A 56 -18.43 -23.20 1.97
C GLY A 56 -19.32 -24.15 1.15
N VAL A 57 -19.49 -23.92 -0.16
CA VAL A 57 -20.46 -24.66 -0.99
C VAL A 57 -20.06 -26.12 -1.20
N SER A 58 -18.84 -26.37 -1.68
CA SER A 58 -18.34 -27.71 -1.98
C SER A 58 -16.81 -27.77 -1.87
N ARG A 59 -16.23 -28.98 -1.92
CA ARG A 59 -14.77 -29.15 -1.96
C ARG A 59 -14.14 -28.54 -3.21
N VAL A 60 -14.82 -28.64 -4.35
CA VAL A 60 -14.34 -28.09 -5.63
C VAL A 60 -14.34 -26.56 -5.59
N TRP A 61 -15.44 -25.97 -5.11
CA TRP A 61 -15.54 -24.52 -4.94
C TRP A 61 -14.51 -24.01 -3.94
N ARG A 62 -14.27 -24.74 -2.84
CA ARG A 62 -13.18 -24.41 -1.92
C ARG A 62 -11.82 -24.35 -2.62
N ILE A 63 -11.45 -25.37 -3.40
CA ILE A 63 -10.15 -25.39 -4.11
C ILE A 63 -10.00 -24.16 -5.02
N MET A 64 -11.09 -23.76 -5.67
CA MET A 64 -11.11 -22.68 -6.65
C MET A 64 -11.13 -21.28 -6.03
N PHE A 65 -11.99 -21.06 -5.02
CA PHE A 65 -12.21 -19.74 -4.44
C PHE A 65 -11.32 -19.46 -3.23
N HIS A 66 -10.73 -20.46 -2.58
CA HIS A 66 -9.84 -20.24 -1.44
C HIS A 66 -8.61 -19.38 -1.80
N PRO A 67 -7.91 -19.58 -2.93
CA PRO A 67 -6.84 -18.67 -3.34
C PRO A 67 -7.33 -17.23 -3.58
N LEU A 68 -8.53 -17.06 -4.13
CA LEU A 68 -9.11 -15.75 -4.40
C LEU A 68 -9.54 -15.01 -3.13
N LEU A 69 -10.09 -15.75 -2.16
CA LEU A 69 -10.42 -15.25 -0.83
C LEU A 69 -9.19 -14.64 -0.15
N TRP A 70 -8.05 -15.34 -0.19
CA TRP A 70 -6.81 -14.87 0.43
C TRP A 70 -5.99 -13.90 -0.42
N ARG A 71 -6.36 -13.65 -1.69
CA ARG A 71 -5.57 -12.79 -2.59
C ARG A 71 -5.52 -11.32 -2.13
N ARG A 72 -6.61 -10.82 -1.54
CA ARG A 72 -6.77 -9.42 -1.08
C ARG A 72 -7.30 -9.41 0.35
N VAL A 73 -6.41 -9.30 1.33
CA VAL A 73 -6.79 -9.37 2.75
C VAL A 73 -6.90 -7.96 3.33
N HIS A 74 -8.00 -7.69 4.02
CA HIS A 74 -8.18 -6.49 4.83
C HIS A 74 -8.23 -6.90 6.30
N ILE A 75 -7.25 -6.44 7.07
CA ILE A 75 -7.12 -6.72 8.50
C ILE A 75 -7.40 -5.41 9.23
N VAL A 76 -8.45 -5.42 10.04
CA VAL A 76 -8.69 -4.36 11.04
C VAL A 76 -8.20 -4.92 12.36
N TRP A 77 -7.07 -4.41 12.82
CA TRP A 77 -6.40 -4.86 14.03
C TRP A 77 -6.74 -3.89 15.18
N ARG A 78 -7.39 -4.43 16.21
CA ARG A 78 -7.87 -3.66 17.38
C ARG A 78 -7.36 -4.21 18.69
N SER A 79 -7.11 -3.34 19.67
CA SER A 79 -6.41 -3.71 20.91
C SER A 79 -7.22 -4.61 21.81
N ASP A 80 -8.53 -4.54 21.68
CA ASP A 80 -9.48 -5.39 22.37
C ASP A 80 -9.61 -6.79 21.73
N THR A 81 -9.10 -7.02 20.51
CA THR A 81 -9.34 -8.27 19.75
C THR A 81 -8.38 -9.42 20.05
N SER A 82 -7.87 -9.52 21.28
CA SER A 82 -6.93 -10.54 21.78
C SER A 82 -7.29 -12.04 21.55
N GLN A 83 -8.42 -12.34 20.89
CA GLN A 83 -8.92 -13.70 20.65
C GLN A 83 -9.03 -14.09 19.17
N SER A 84 -8.45 -13.35 18.23
CA SER A 84 -8.58 -13.71 16.81
C SER A 84 -7.63 -14.85 16.41
N ASN A 85 -8.14 -15.86 15.69
CA ASN A 85 -7.35 -16.93 15.04
C ASN A 85 -6.49 -16.40 13.87
N THR A 86 -6.54 -15.09 13.61
CA THR A 86 -5.93 -14.41 12.47
C THR A 86 -4.44 -14.73 12.28
N PRO A 87 -3.58 -14.80 13.31
CA PRO A 87 -2.17 -15.09 13.10
C PRO A 87 -1.92 -16.49 12.52
N THR A 88 -2.72 -17.48 12.95
CA THR A 88 -2.61 -18.86 12.44
C THR A 88 -3.05 -18.93 10.98
N GLU A 89 -4.14 -18.27 10.63
CA GLU A 89 -4.66 -18.27 9.26
C GLU A 89 -3.74 -17.51 8.31
N LEU A 90 -3.15 -16.39 8.73
CA LEU A 90 -2.13 -15.66 7.96
C LEU A 90 -0.87 -16.49 7.74
N LYS A 91 -0.45 -17.26 8.75
CA LYS A 91 0.68 -18.19 8.60
C LYS A 91 0.38 -19.27 7.55
N THR A 92 -0.82 -19.83 7.57
CA THR A 92 -1.21 -20.88 6.61
C THR A 92 -1.38 -20.33 5.20
N ASN A 93 -1.93 -19.13 5.03
CA ASN A 93 -2.36 -18.61 3.74
C ASN A 93 -1.55 -17.42 3.21
N GLY A 94 -0.51 -16.97 3.93
CA GLY A 94 0.28 -15.78 3.58
C GLY A 94 0.88 -15.83 2.18
N HIS A 95 1.24 -17.02 1.70
CA HIS A 95 1.74 -17.25 0.34
C HIS A 95 0.74 -16.90 -0.78
N LEU A 96 -0.56 -16.86 -0.47
CA LEU A 96 -1.63 -16.51 -1.40
C LEU A 96 -1.91 -15.00 -1.44
N ILE A 97 -1.46 -14.25 -0.42
CA ILE A 97 -1.76 -12.83 -0.26
C ILE A 97 -0.93 -12.02 -1.26
N ARG A 98 -1.63 -11.22 -2.08
CA ARG A 98 -1.01 -10.30 -3.06
C ARG A 98 -1.21 -8.84 -2.73
N SER A 99 -2.29 -8.53 -2.03
CA SER A 99 -2.62 -7.19 -1.54
C SER A 99 -3.07 -7.30 -0.10
N LEU A 100 -2.40 -6.53 0.76
CA LEU A 100 -2.69 -6.46 2.19
C LEU A 100 -3.09 -5.03 2.52
N LYS A 101 -4.29 -4.88 3.08
CA LYS A 101 -4.72 -3.65 3.74
C LYS A 101 -4.73 -3.90 5.24
N LEU A 102 -3.95 -3.12 5.98
CA LEU A 102 -3.85 -3.19 7.43
C LEU A 102 -4.37 -1.88 8.00
N GLU A 103 -5.37 -1.95 8.87
CA GLU A 103 -5.92 -0.81 9.61
C GLU A 103 -5.73 -1.09 11.11
N CYS A 104 -4.83 -0.36 11.74
CA CYS A 104 -4.57 -0.42 13.17
C CYS A 104 -5.23 0.80 13.84
N ASP A 105 -5.96 0.57 14.93
CA ASP A 105 -6.70 1.63 15.61
C ASP A 105 -5.83 2.48 16.55
N GLU A 106 -4.90 1.87 17.28
CA GLU A 106 -3.91 2.60 18.09
C GLU A 106 -2.65 1.77 18.39
N ILE A 107 -2.57 0.57 17.80
CA ILE A 107 -1.61 -0.44 18.18
C ILE A 107 -0.36 -0.39 17.33
N TYR A 108 0.73 -0.69 18.00
CA TYR A 108 2.02 -0.95 17.42
C TYR A 108 1.99 -2.05 16.37
N LEU A 109 2.58 -1.74 15.23
CA LEU A 109 2.92 -2.77 14.24
C LEU A 109 3.68 -3.94 14.88
N HIS A 110 4.49 -3.69 15.91
CA HIS A 110 5.18 -4.74 16.65
C HIS A 110 4.25 -5.80 17.27
N GLU A 111 3.00 -5.49 17.65
CA GLU A 111 2.08 -6.49 18.21
C GLU A 111 1.54 -7.41 17.11
N PHE A 112 1.19 -6.83 15.96
CA PHE A 112 0.85 -7.60 14.76
C PHE A 112 2.02 -8.52 14.37
N TYR A 113 3.25 -8.03 14.49
CA TYR A 113 4.48 -8.77 14.19
C TYR A 113 4.79 -9.82 15.26
N GLY A 114 4.56 -9.51 16.53
CA GLY A 114 4.74 -10.44 17.65
C GLY A 114 3.75 -11.59 17.61
N CYS A 115 2.57 -11.37 17.01
CA CYS A 115 1.60 -12.42 16.72
C CYS A 115 2.03 -13.27 15.51
N CYS A 116 2.83 -12.71 14.61
CA CYS A 116 3.46 -13.50 13.55
C CYS A 116 4.62 -14.32 14.13
N PRO A 117 4.90 -15.52 13.62
CA PRO A 117 6.09 -16.26 14.03
C PRO A 117 7.36 -15.40 13.85
N PRO A 118 8.45 -15.65 14.61
CA PRO A 118 9.68 -14.87 14.54
C PRO A 118 10.35 -14.86 13.15
N SER A 119 10.00 -15.80 12.28
CA SER A 119 10.05 -15.62 10.83
C SER A 119 8.67 -15.11 10.41
N LEU A 120 8.53 -13.82 10.05
CA LEU A 120 7.28 -13.31 9.46
C LEU A 120 6.73 -14.37 8.50
N PRO A 121 5.40 -14.55 8.40
CA PRO A 121 4.87 -15.22 7.22
C PRO A 121 5.48 -14.50 6.04
N SER A 122 6.37 -15.17 5.30
CA SER A 122 6.80 -14.63 4.04
C SER A 122 5.48 -14.43 3.30
N PHE A 123 5.22 -13.20 2.89
CA PHE A 123 4.17 -12.94 1.94
C PHE A 123 4.87 -12.91 0.58
N PRO A 124 5.42 -14.03 0.07
CA PRO A 124 6.27 -14.04 -1.12
C PRO A 124 5.50 -13.64 -2.38
N SER A 125 4.19 -13.41 -2.29
CA SER A 125 3.37 -12.94 -3.41
C SER A 125 2.87 -11.51 -3.19
N LEU A 126 3.28 -10.84 -2.10
CA LEU A 126 2.80 -9.51 -1.75
C LEU A 126 3.37 -8.46 -2.69
N THR A 127 2.47 -7.75 -3.34
CA THR A 127 2.80 -6.71 -4.32
C THR A 127 2.18 -5.36 -3.94
N SER A 128 1.24 -5.34 -3.01
CA SER A 128 0.50 -4.15 -2.62
C SER A 128 0.30 -4.13 -1.11
N LEU A 129 0.66 -3.02 -0.48
CA LEU A 129 0.41 -2.72 0.92
C LEU A 129 -0.33 -1.39 1.04
N GLU A 130 -1.44 -1.40 1.76
CA GLU A 130 -2.08 -0.20 2.29
C GLU A 130 -2.05 -0.30 3.81
N TYR A 131 -1.35 0.61 4.47
CA TYR A 131 -1.31 0.69 5.91
C TYR A 131 -2.08 1.93 6.37
N LYS A 132 -3.02 1.75 7.29
CA LYS A 132 -3.76 2.83 7.94
C LYS A 132 -3.55 2.77 9.46
N GLY A 133 -3.30 3.94 10.05
CA GLY A 133 -3.15 4.10 11.50
C GLY A 133 -1.72 3.91 12.01
N LEU A 134 -0.70 4.32 11.24
CA LEU A 134 0.66 4.41 11.79
C LEU A 134 0.66 5.49 12.86
N ILE A 135 0.90 5.10 14.11
CA ILE A 135 1.15 6.02 15.22
C ILE A 135 2.65 6.04 15.51
N TYR A 136 3.20 7.23 15.70
CA TYR A 136 4.60 7.41 16.05
C TYR A 136 4.82 7.20 17.55
N HIS A 137 5.69 6.25 17.89
CA HIS A 137 6.35 6.26 19.19
C HIS A 137 7.76 6.81 19.04
N LYS A 138 8.06 7.81 19.86
CA LYS A 138 9.37 8.41 20.03
C LYS A 138 10.37 7.34 20.50
N GLY A 139 11.00 6.64 19.55
CA GLY A 139 12.10 5.72 19.81
C GLY A 139 12.01 4.27 19.31
N GLY A 140 11.03 3.85 18.49
CA GLY A 140 11.00 2.41 18.13
C GLY A 140 10.25 1.89 16.89
N GLY A 141 9.27 2.58 16.30
CA GLY A 141 8.31 1.94 15.38
C GLY A 141 8.65 1.91 13.88
N GLY A 142 9.91 1.76 13.49
CA GLY A 142 10.32 1.81 12.07
C GLY A 142 10.86 0.51 11.48
N CYS A 143 11.39 -0.39 12.31
CA CYS A 143 12.08 -1.59 11.84
C CYS A 143 11.10 -2.61 11.24
N GLU A 144 9.86 -2.65 11.72
CA GLU A 144 8.86 -3.60 11.23
C GLU A 144 8.46 -3.31 9.79
N LEU A 145 8.33 -2.03 9.41
CA LEU A 145 8.07 -1.64 8.01
C LEU A 145 9.27 -1.94 7.10
N VAL A 146 10.49 -1.75 7.61
CA VAL A 146 11.73 -2.14 6.91
C VAL A 146 11.70 -3.64 6.63
N ASP A 147 11.45 -4.44 7.67
CA ASP A 147 11.35 -5.90 7.55
C ASP A 147 10.23 -6.31 6.60
N LEU A 148 9.10 -5.59 6.59
CA LEU A 148 8.01 -5.86 5.65
C LEU A 148 8.47 -5.66 4.21
N ILE A 149 9.13 -4.54 3.93
CA ILE A 149 9.57 -4.19 2.58
C ILE A 149 10.63 -5.17 2.11
N MET A 150 11.60 -5.49 2.98
CA MET A 150 12.68 -6.43 2.68
C MET A 150 12.14 -7.85 2.44
N ASN A 151 11.22 -8.34 3.26
CA ASN A 151 10.77 -9.74 3.21
C ASN A 151 9.51 -9.97 2.36
N GLY A 152 8.64 -8.96 2.22
CA GLY A 152 7.34 -9.08 1.55
C GLY A 152 7.45 -9.05 0.03
N GLY A 153 8.16 -8.08 -0.55
CA GLY A 153 8.21 -7.92 -2.01
C GLY A 153 9.47 -8.46 -2.67
N SER A 154 10.60 -8.53 -1.97
CA SER A 154 11.88 -8.93 -2.60
C SER A 154 11.89 -10.39 -3.06
N ALA A 155 11.08 -11.25 -2.43
CA ALA A 155 10.89 -12.64 -2.85
C ALA A 155 9.78 -12.81 -3.88
N ALA A 156 8.97 -11.79 -4.11
CA ALA A 156 7.87 -11.86 -5.06
C ALA A 156 8.37 -11.74 -6.48
N VAL A 157 7.93 -12.68 -7.32
CA VAL A 157 8.22 -12.70 -8.77
C VAL A 157 7.85 -11.36 -9.44
N GLY A 158 6.93 -10.58 -8.85
CA GLY A 158 6.51 -9.28 -9.36
C GLY A 158 6.98 -8.05 -8.59
N GLY A 159 7.71 -8.21 -7.47
CA GLY A 159 8.13 -7.11 -6.60
C GLY A 159 7.00 -6.27 -6.02
N TRP A 160 7.35 -5.16 -5.36
CA TRP A 160 6.40 -4.18 -4.86
C TRP A 160 5.84 -3.33 -5.99
N LYS A 161 4.52 -3.23 -6.10
CA LYS A 161 3.81 -2.37 -7.06
C LYS A 161 3.18 -1.15 -6.40
N SER A 162 2.62 -1.31 -5.20
CA SER A 162 1.89 -0.24 -4.52
C SER A 162 2.18 -0.22 -3.03
N LEU A 163 2.61 0.93 -2.53
CA LEU A 163 2.81 1.21 -1.11
C LEU A 163 2.03 2.47 -0.74
N ILE A 164 1.04 2.32 0.13
CA ILE A 164 0.16 3.41 0.58
C ILE A 164 0.21 3.46 2.10
N PHE A 165 0.62 4.59 2.65
CA PHE A 165 0.69 4.83 4.09
C PHE A 165 -0.25 5.95 4.47
N ARG A 166 -1.22 5.64 5.34
CA ARG A 166 -2.23 6.56 5.88
C ARG A 166 -2.02 6.69 7.36
N LEU A 167 -1.54 7.84 7.79
CA LEU A 167 -1.25 8.09 9.19
C LEU A 167 -2.47 8.74 9.83
N ASN A 168 -2.93 8.12 10.92
CA ASN A 168 -3.93 8.74 11.78
C ASN A 168 -3.16 9.70 12.68
N GLY A 169 -2.94 10.92 12.21
CA GLY A 169 -2.33 11.95 13.04
C GLY A 169 -3.38 12.50 13.99
N ASP A 170 -3.24 12.25 15.29
CA ASP A 170 -3.49 13.35 16.22
C ASP A 170 -2.46 14.46 15.90
N HIS A 171 -2.83 15.72 16.04
CA HIS A 171 -2.00 16.84 15.56
C HIS A 171 -0.67 17.02 16.33
N THR A 172 -0.27 16.06 17.16
CA THR A 172 0.79 16.25 18.16
C THR A 172 2.08 15.49 17.88
N SER A 173 2.07 14.51 16.98
CA SER A 173 3.25 13.68 16.70
C SER A 173 3.65 13.73 15.22
N ASP A 174 4.83 14.30 14.94
CA ASP A 174 5.47 14.19 13.64
C ASP A 174 6.00 12.76 13.48
N TYR A 175 5.43 11.98 12.56
CA TYR A 175 6.00 10.68 12.21
C TYR A 175 7.14 10.85 11.22
N GLY A 176 8.34 10.44 11.63
CA GLY A 176 9.51 10.37 10.76
C GLY A 176 9.82 8.91 10.43
N PHE A 177 9.88 8.58 9.13
CA PHE A 177 10.43 7.30 8.72
C PHE A 177 11.92 7.25 9.09
N GLN A 178 12.37 6.12 9.66
CA GLN A 178 13.79 5.90 9.90
C GLN A 178 14.55 5.85 8.57
N SER A 179 15.83 6.23 8.56
CA SER A 179 16.66 6.21 7.34
C SER A 179 16.65 4.83 6.65
N GLY A 180 16.63 3.75 7.45
CA GLY A 180 16.56 2.38 6.93
C GLY A 180 15.32 2.06 6.10
N PHE A 181 14.21 2.78 6.29
CA PHE A 181 12.98 2.59 5.51
C PHE A 181 13.22 2.93 4.03
N PHE A 182 13.81 4.08 3.75
CA PHE A 182 14.06 4.50 2.37
C PHE A 182 15.19 3.71 1.72
N ASP A 183 16.17 3.27 2.50
CA ASP A 183 17.18 2.33 2.02
C ASP A 183 16.53 1.01 1.57
N ALA A 184 15.63 0.45 2.39
CA ALA A 184 14.88 -0.75 2.05
C ALA A 184 13.96 -0.53 0.84
N LEU A 185 13.28 0.60 0.77
CA LEU A 185 12.39 0.96 -0.34
C LEU A 185 13.18 1.06 -1.65
N VAL A 186 14.30 1.78 -1.65
CA VAL A 186 15.18 1.92 -2.83
C VAL A 186 15.74 0.57 -3.27
N GLN A 187 16.18 -0.26 -2.32
CA GLN A 187 16.84 -1.53 -2.62
C GLN A 187 15.87 -2.63 -3.07
N HIS A 188 14.69 -2.71 -2.46
CA HIS A 188 13.79 -3.87 -2.62
C HIS A 188 12.46 -3.56 -3.31
N ALA A 189 12.01 -2.30 -3.31
CA ALA A 189 10.72 -1.92 -3.89
C ALA A 189 10.85 -1.11 -5.17
N ALA A 190 11.77 -0.16 -5.22
CA ALA A 190 11.86 0.84 -6.28
C ALA A 190 11.89 0.25 -7.71
N PRO A 191 12.60 -0.85 -8.02
CA PRO A 191 12.64 -1.40 -9.38
C PRO A 191 11.26 -1.73 -9.97
N THR A 192 10.28 -2.08 -9.15
CA THR A 192 8.93 -2.49 -9.58
C THR A 192 7.83 -1.54 -9.12
N LEU A 193 8.16 -0.56 -8.28
CA LEU A 193 7.19 0.30 -7.62
C LEU A 193 6.48 1.21 -8.63
N GLU A 194 5.15 1.13 -8.66
CA GLU A 194 4.29 1.93 -9.53
C GLU A 194 3.58 3.05 -8.76
N VAL A 195 3.19 2.79 -7.51
CA VAL A 195 2.43 3.73 -6.67
C VAL A 195 3.08 3.87 -5.30
N LEU A 196 3.42 5.10 -4.92
CA LEU A 196 3.87 5.46 -3.59
C LEU A 196 3.03 6.62 -3.05
N ARG A 197 2.27 6.37 -1.98
CA ARG A 197 1.41 7.37 -1.37
C ARG A 197 1.68 7.49 0.13
N PHE A 198 1.70 8.74 0.57
CA PHE A 198 1.80 9.13 1.96
C PHE A 198 0.66 10.10 2.26
N GLU A 199 -0.20 9.75 3.20
CA GLU A 199 -1.34 10.56 3.62
C GLU A 199 -1.23 10.82 5.12
N GLY A 200 -1.29 12.09 5.53
CA GLY A 200 -1.17 12.51 6.93
C GLY A 200 0.05 13.37 7.24
N VAL A 201 0.33 13.59 8.53
CA VAL A 201 1.43 14.43 9.01
C VAL A 201 2.71 13.59 9.10
N LEU A 202 3.68 13.90 8.24
CA LEU A 202 4.94 13.17 8.12
C LEU A 202 6.13 14.11 7.94
N THR A 203 7.25 13.71 8.51
CA THR A 203 8.58 14.27 8.23
C THR A 203 9.37 13.30 7.35
N ILE A 204 9.56 13.69 6.10
CA ILE A 204 10.36 12.94 5.13
C ILE A 204 11.42 13.87 4.57
N SER A 205 12.67 13.40 4.53
CA SER A 205 13.76 14.21 3.98
C SER A 205 13.62 14.34 2.46
N SER A 206 13.95 15.52 1.95
CA SER A 206 14.02 15.78 0.51
C SER A 206 14.93 14.77 -0.22
N ASN A 207 16.05 14.41 0.42
CA ASN A 207 17.00 13.46 -0.13
C ASN A 207 16.39 12.07 -0.35
N ASP A 208 15.57 11.59 0.59
CA ASP A 208 14.96 10.26 0.52
C ASP A 208 13.93 10.14 -0.62
N ILE A 209 13.10 11.16 -0.78
CA ILE A 209 12.15 11.22 -1.91
C ILE A 209 12.89 11.31 -3.24
N ASN A 210 13.91 12.17 -3.30
CA ASN A 210 14.69 12.32 -4.51
C ASN A 210 15.45 11.04 -4.88
N ARG A 211 16.04 10.33 -3.90
CA ARG A 211 16.63 8.99 -4.11
C ARG A 211 15.60 8.00 -4.65
N THR A 212 14.38 8.04 -4.15
CA THR A 212 13.28 7.19 -4.63
C THR A 212 12.96 7.46 -6.10
N LEU A 213 12.82 8.73 -6.50
CA LEU A 213 12.58 9.15 -7.89
C LEU A 213 13.71 8.76 -8.85
N CYS A 214 14.96 8.76 -8.35
CA CYS A 214 16.13 8.31 -9.08
C CYS A 214 16.28 6.77 -9.16
N SER A 215 15.49 6.01 -8.39
CA SER A 215 15.62 4.55 -8.29
C SER A 215 14.39 3.77 -8.75
N ALA A 216 13.26 4.44 -8.97
CA ALA A 216 11.98 3.82 -9.33
C ALA A 216 11.57 4.11 -10.77
N PRO A 217 12.08 3.37 -11.78
CA PRO A 217 11.81 3.66 -13.20
C PRO A 217 10.34 3.47 -13.59
N ASN A 218 9.63 2.59 -12.88
CA ASN A 218 8.23 2.25 -13.14
C ASN A 218 7.24 3.09 -12.33
N LEU A 219 7.72 4.09 -11.58
CA LEU A 219 6.87 4.91 -10.71
C LEU A 219 5.92 5.77 -11.56
N LYS A 220 4.62 5.55 -11.38
CA LYS A 220 3.53 6.27 -12.06
C LYS A 220 2.89 7.29 -11.13
N GLU A 221 2.88 7.04 -9.84
CA GLU A 221 2.30 7.95 -8.87
C GLU A 221 3.20 8.11 -7.64
N LEU A 222 3.54 9.37 -7.37
CA LEU A 222 4.09 9.82 -6.11
C LEU A 222 3.17 10.90 -5.52
N ARG A 223 2.56 10.61 -4.37
CA ARG A 223 1.62 11.52 -3.71
C ARG A 223 1.90 11.68 -2.23
N PHE A 224 1.89 12.93 -1.80
CA PHE A 224 1.87 13.38 -0.42
C PHE A 224 0.61 14.20 -0.19
N ALA A 225 -0.34 13.66 0.55
CA ALA A 225 -1.56 14.34 0.93
C ALA A 225 -1.45 14.81 2.39
N TYR A 226 -1.40 16.12 2.59
CA TYR A 226 -1.35 16.75 3.91
C TYR A 226 -2.69 17.40 4.24
N ASP A 227 -3.24 17.13 5.44
CA ASP A 227 -4.56 17.61 5.88
C ASP A 227 -4.52 18.94 6.69
N GLY A 228 -3.46 19.73 6.50
CA GLY A 228 -3.64 21.18 6.43
C GLY A 228 -3.65 22.04 7.69
N VAL A 229 -3.48 21.56 8.94
CA VAL A 229 -3.71 22.46 10.09
C VAL A 229 -2.45 22.91 10.85
N TYR A 230 -1.47 22.06 11.10
CA TYR A 230 -0.29 22.41 11.91
C TYR A 230 0.93 21.55 11.56
N GLY A 231 2.00 22.13 11.01
CA GLY A 231 3.27 21.41 10.80
C GLY A 231 4.18 21.99 9.72
N THR A 232 5.49 21.78 9.87
CA THR A 232 6.46 22.00 8.79
C THR A 232 6.20 20.99 7.68
N LEU A 233 5.75 21.49 6.52
CA LEU A 233 5.52 20.64 5.35
C LEU A 233 6.83 20.00 4.89
N SER A 234 6.84 18.67 4.81
CA SER A 234 7.86 17.94 4.08
C SER A 234 7.82 18.39 2.61
N CYS A 235 8.87 19.07 2.17
CA CYS A 235 9.01 19.53 0.81
C CYS A 235 10.28 18.95 0.19
N ILE A 236 10.22 18.68 -1.11
CA ILE A 236 11.42 18.40 -1.89
C ILE A 236 12.11 19.74 -2.19
N LYS A 237 13.40 19.85 -1.90
CA LYS A 237 14.17 21.06 -2.18
C LYS A 237 14.35 21.19 -3.68
N ALA A 238 14.07 22.36 -4.23
CA ALA A 238 14.26 22.64 -5.65
C ALA A 238 15.67 22.31 -6.15
N GLN A 239 16.70 22.54 -5.32
CA GLN A 239 18.07 22.20 -5.68
C GLN A 239 18.28 20.69 -5.86
N ASP A 240 17.61 19.85 -5.05
CA ASP A 240 17.72 18.40 -5.14
C ASP A 240 17.07 17.89 -6.45
N ILE A 241 15.92 18.46 -6.84
CA ILE A 241 15.27 18.18 -8.13
C ILE A 241 16.22 18.45 -9.30
N VAL A 242 16.87 19.62 -9.24
CA VAL A 242 17.70 20.14 -10.33
C VAL A 242 19.03 19.41 -10.45
N ASN A 243 19.59 18.96 -9.33
CA ASN A 243 20.86 18.26 -9.28
C ASN A 243 20.76 16.75 -9.55
N SER A 244 19.55 16.21 -9.65
CA SER A 244 19.33 14.77 -9.69
C SER A 244 18.74 14.31 -11.00
N GLU A 245 19.01 13.06 -11.37
CA GLU A 245 18.48 12.45 -12.57
C GLU A 245 17.34 11.49 -12.25
N TRP A 246 16.11 12.01 -12.30
CA TRP A 246 14.92 11.18 -12.17
C TRP A 246 14.80 10.22 -13.35
N ILE A 247 14.59 8.94 -13.05
CA ILE A 247 14.46 7.87 -14.05
C ILE A 247 13.00 7.46 -14.29
N CYS A 248 12.08 7.93 -13.45
CA CYS A 248 10.64 7.70 -13.54
C CYS A 248 9.99 8.51 -14.68
N ASN A 249 10.33 8.18 -15.93
CA ASN A 249 9.81 8.90 -17.11
C ASN A 249 8.30 8.73 -17.31
N ASP A 250 7.72 7.69 -16.69
CA ASP A 250 6.32 7.35 -16.77
C ASP A 250 5.47 7.91 -15.62
N LEU A 251 6.00 8.89 -14.89
CA LEU A 251 5.29 9.51 -13.78
C LEU A 251 4.05 10.27 -14.29
N GLU A 252 2.87 9.82 -13.87
CA GLU A 252 1.56 10.37 -14.23
C GLU A 252 1.05 11.37 -13.18
N VAL A 253 1.37 11.14 -11.91
CA VAL A 253 0.91 11.95 -10.77
C VAL A 253 2.12 12.33 -9.92
N PHE A 254 2.37 13.63 -9.80
CA PHE A 254 3.33 14.20 -8.87
C PHE A 254 2.63 15.20 -7.96
N ALA A 255 2.33 14.76 -6.74
CA ALA A 255 1.68 15.57 -5.73
C ALA A 255 2.61 15.69 -4.52
N TRP A 256 3.64 16.54 -4.64
CA TRP A 256 4.63 16.76 -3.58
C TRP A 256 5.08 18.22 -3.54
N PRO A 257 5.06 18.89 -2.37
CA PRO A 257 5.46 20.30 -2.27
C PRO A 257 6.91 20.54 -2.65
N ILE A 258 7.16 21.54 -3.48
CA ILE A 258 8.51 21.97 -3.84
C ILE A 258 8.88 23.19 -2.99
N GLY A 259 9.94 23.06 -2.21
CA GLY A 259 10.41 24.09 -1.29
C GLY A 259 11.83 24.58 -1.58
N ALA A 260 12.32 25.45 -0.70
CA ALA A 260 13.67 26.01 -0.75
C ALA A 260 14.01 26.74 -2.07
N ILE A 261 13.02 27.35 -2.71
CA ILE A 261 13.24 28.32 -3.79
C ILE A 261 13.38 29.70 -3.12
N PRO A 262 14.49 30.43 -3.31
CA PRO A 262 14.64 31.79 -2.78
C PRO A 262 13.45 32.67 -3.16
N ARG A 263 12.92 33.48 -2.24
CA ARG A 263 11.80 34.41 -2.53
C ARG A 263 12.09 35.80 -1.95
N PRO A 264 13.12 36.51 -2.45
CA PRO A 264 13.47 37.84 -1.95
C PRO A 264 12.38 38.89 -2.21
N ASP A 265 11.41 38.58 -3.07
CA ASP A 265 10.21 39.38 -3.31
C ASP A 265 9.18 39.32 -2.17
N ILE A 266 9.24 38.31 -1.31
CA ILE A 266 8.32 38.14 -0.17
C ILE A 266 8.98 38.74 1.08
N THR A 267 8.68 40.00 1.38
CA THR A 267 9.23 40.74 2.54
C THR A 267 8.37 40.65 3.81
N ARG A 268 7.33 39.80 3.83
CA ARG A 268 6.37 39.76 4.95
C ARG A 268 6.87 38.91 6.13
N ASP A 269 7.07 39.57 7.27
CA ASP A 269 7.45 39.01 8.57
C ASP A 269 6.40 38.07 9.22
N ASN A 270 5.21 37.91 8.63
CA ASN A 270 4.10 37.19 9.25
C ASN A 270 4.09 35.67 9.02
N ILE A 271 5.10 35.09 8.36
CA ILE A 271 5.18 33.63 8.18
C ILE A 271 6.37 33.08 8.96
N SER A 272 6.17 32.93 10.27
CA SER A 272 7.16 32.39 11.22
C SER A 272 7.67 30.97 10.89
N GLN A 273 7.05 30.28 9.94
CA GLN A 273 7.42 28.91 9.54
C GLN A 273 8.40 28.82 8.36
N PHE A 274 8.65 29.88 7.59
CA PHE A 274 9.57 29.84 6.44
C PHE A 274 10.88 30.60 6.69
N LYS A 275 11.49 30.37 7.84
CA LYS A 275 12.69 31.07 8.34
C LYS A 275 13.95 30.97 7.44
N VAL A 276 13.89 30.33 6.27
CA VAL A 276 15.03 30.04 5.38
C VAL A 276 14.86 30.64 3.97
N LEU A 277 13.77 31.34 3.65
CA LEU A 277 13.53 31.84 2.28
C LEU A 277 14.33 33.11 1.88
N ASN A 278 15.08 33.71 2.80
CA ASN A 278 15.73 35.01 2.59
C ASN A 278 17.18 34.93 2.06
N GLY A 279 17.65 33.74 1.68
CA GLY A 279 18.96 33.59 1.02
C GLY A 279 18.83 33.62 -0.50
N GLY A 280 19.43 34.63 -1.14
CA GLY A 280 19.60 34.68 -2.60
C GLY A 280 18.98 35.88 -3.30
N THR A 281 19.31 36.07 -4.58
CA THR A 281 18.77 37.15 -5.43
C THR A 281 17.50 36.73 -6.17
N LEU A 282 16.78 37.70 -6.74
CA LEU A 282 15.59 37.43 -7.55
C LEU A 282 15.95 36.63 -8.81
N GLU A 283 17.10 36.93 -9.40
CA GLU A 283 17.63 36.24 -10.56
C GLU A 283 17.93 34.77 -10.27
N GLU A 284 18.53 34.47 -9.11
CA GLU A 284 18.78 33.09 -8.66
C GLU A 284 17.46 32.32 -8.46
N SER A 285 16.45 32.96 -7.87
CA SER A 285 15.11 32.39 -7.72
C SER A 285 14.50 31.99 -9.06
N ILE A 286 14.44 32.94 -10.00
CA ILE A 286 13.87 32.75 -11.34
C ILE A 286 14.64 31.65 -12.07
N HIS A 287 15.97 31.67 -11.98
CA HIS A 287 16.81 30.66 -12.62
C HIS A 287 16.55 29.25 -12.06
N LEU A 288 16.45 29.12 -10.73
CA LEU A 288 16.15 27.84 -10.09
C LEU A 288 14.76 27.33 -10.45
N GLN A 289 13.75 28.20 -10.45
CA GLN A 289 12.39 27.88 -10.88
C GLN A 289 12.36 27.36 -12.31
N HIS A 290 13.01 28.04 -13.25
CA HIS A 290 13.10 27.61 -14.64
C HIS A 290 13.74 26.22 -14.77
N ARG A 291 14.77 25.92 -13.99
CA ARG A 291 15.41 24.59 -13.99
C ARG A 291 14.49 23.51 -13.43
N VAL A 292 13.73 23.81 -12.37
CA VAL A 292 12.70 22.89 -11.83
C VAL A 292 11.62 22.64 -12.88
N TYR A 293 11.07 23.69 -13.50
CA TYR A 293 10.04 23.53 -14.53
C TYR A 293 10.56 22.78 -15.76
N ALA A 294 11.79 23.04 -16.20
CA ALA A 294 12.41 22.27 -17.27
C ALA A 294 12.54 20.79 -16.91
N LYS A 295 12.81 20.45 -15.64
CA LYS A 295 12.84 19.07 -15.16
C LYS A 295 11.46 18.44 -15.19
N LEU A 296 10.45 19.10 -14.64
CA LEU A 296 9.07 18.62 -14.62
C LEU A 296 8.50 18.47 -16.04
N ALA A 297 8.84 19.36 -16.95
CA ALA A 297 8.42 19.30 -18.36
C ALA A 297 8.93 18.06 -19.11
N ARG A 298 9.97 17.39 -18.62
CA ARG A 298 10.45 16.10 -19.19
C ARG A 298 9.51 14.94 -18.88
N LEU A 299 8.64 15.07 -17.87
CA LEU A 299 7.66 14.06 -17.48
C LEU A 299 6.45 14.13 -18.41
N THR A 300 6.62 13.64 -19.64
CA THR A 300 5.62 13.78 -20.72
C THR A 300 4.28 13.08 -20.44
N LYS A 301 4.24 12.15 -19.48
CA LYS A 301 3.01 11.47 -19.03
C LYS A 301 2.33 12.13 -17.83
N LEU A 302 2.89 13.21 -17.29
CA LEU A 302 2.36 13.88 -16.10
C LEU A 302 0.99 14.49 -16.41
N ARG A 303 -0.06 13.96 -15.79
CA ARG A 303 -1.45 14.43 -15.90
C ARG A 303 -1.91 15.22 -14.68
N GLU A 304 -1.27 15.02 -13.53
CA GLU A 304 -1.58 15.72 -12.29
C GLU A 304 -0.30 16.23 -11.64
N LEU A 305 -0.26 17.54 -11.43
CA LEU A 305 0.80 18.24 -10.70
C LEU A 305 0.15 19.01 -9.54
N SER A 306 0.44 18.60 -8.31
CA SER A 306 -0.02 19.30 -7.09
C SER A 306 1.21 19.68 -6.26
N LEU A 307 1.40 20.99 -6.07
CA LEU A 307 2.56 21.59 -5.39
C LEU A 307 2.15 22.27 -4.09
#